data_AF-A0A9W8XJT4-F1
#
_entry.id   AF-A0A9W8XJT4-F1
#
_cell.length_a   1.000
_cell.length_b   1.000
_cell.length_c   1.000
_cell.angle_alpha   90.00
_cell.angle_beta   90.00
_cell.angle_gamma   90.00
#
_symmetry.space_group_name_H-M   'P 1'
#
loop_
_entity.id
_entity.type
_entity.pdbx_description
1 polymer ?
#
loop_
_entity_poly.entity_id
_entity_poly.type
_entity_poly.pdbx_seq_one_letter_code
_entity_poly.pdbx_strand_id
1 'polypeptide(L)'
;MILLAKDLYIIQGSEYVLAHLGQTSTSNTIFNANFLRQACGMSDKGVDRLGSELEETPEYFQRKNYLAAAPLYAWSSSVIHRYLAGRGAHKLSQRFETNLRDRIRTYHDSSVSDSVVLSDFHDFFTSYVTAALLDSMCGKGLLAKNPTFTQAFWTFCDSLPIFMKRTPRIPASQAYKARDEVIAAVQTWQTWASDNFDADTTPLDDDGDDPFWGSKFFRERFSTFVFEMGFDARDMASMELGFLFG
;
A
#
# COMPACT_ATOMS: atom_id res chain seq x y z
N MET A 1 -4.91 -18.54 16.89
CA MET A 1 -6.17 -18.63 17.65
C MET A 1 -5.98 -17.95 19.01
N ILE A 2 -6.03 -16.62 19.06
CA ILE A 2 -5.86 -15.80 20.28
C ILE A 2 -7.14 -15.01 20.61
N LEU A 3 -8.10 -14.96 19.69
CA LEU A 3 -9.37 -14.24 19.87
C LEU A 3 -10.31 -14.87 20.92
N LEU A 4 -10.16 -16.16 21.24
CA LEU A 4 -11.03 -16.85 22.20
C LEU A 4 -10.67 -16.59 23.68
N ALA A 5 -9.56 -15.89 23.95
CA ALA A 5 -9.09 -15.60 25.30
C ALA A 5 -9.11 -14.10 25.64
N LYS A 6 -9.74 -13.27 24.81
CA LYS A 6 -9.83 -11.82 25.00
C LYS A 6 -11.29 -11.38 25.03
N ASP A 7 -11.59 -10.41 25.88
CA ASP A 7 -12.90 -9.78 25.91
C ASP A 7 -13.12 -8.98 24.62
N LEU A 8 -14.26 -9.21 23.98
CA LEU A 8 -14.69 -8.48 22.79
C LEU A 8 -15.74 -7.45 23.20
N TYR A 9 -15.42 -6.18 23.01
CA TYR A 9 -16.35 -5.07 23.21
C TYR A 9 -16.81 -4.54 21.85
N ILE A 10 -18.12 -4.39 21.67
CA ILE A 10 -18.71 -3.76 20.48
C ILE A 10 -19.18 -2.38 20.90
N ILE A 11 -18.57 -1.33 20.33
CA ILE A 11 -18.96 0.06 20.56
C ILE A 11 -19.93 0.45 19.44
N GLN A 12 -21.13 0.92 19.82
CA GLN A 12 -22.18 1.34 18.89
C GLN A 12 -22.67 2.75 19.23
N GLY A 13 -23.20 3.47 18.24
CA GLY A 13 -23.66 4.86 18.39
C GLY A 13 -22.57 5.86 17.96
N SER A 14 -22.96 6.88 17.17
CA SER A 14 -22.03 7.83 16.56
C SER A 14 -21.21 8.59 17.59
N GLU A 15 -21.82 9.00 18.70
CA GLU A 15 -21.15 9.72 19.79
C GLU A 15 -20.04 8.87 20.44
N TYR A 16 -20.30 7.60 20.71
CA TYR A 16 -19.34 6.70 21.36
C TYR A 16 -18.23 6.26 20.42
N VAL A 17 -18.56 6.05 19.14
CA VAL A 17 -17.57 5.76 18.10
C VAL A 17 -16.62 6.95 17.92
N LEU A 18 -17.14 8.17 17.83
CA LEU A 18 -16.31 9.38 17.72
C LEU A 18 -15.47 9.61 18.98
N ALA A 19 -16.05 9.43 20.17
CA ALA A 19 -15.31 9.55 21.42
C ALA A 19 -14.18 8.52 21.52
N HIS A 20 -14.40 7.29 21.04
CA HIS A 20 -13.38 6.24 21.01
C HIS A 20 -12.29 6.53 19.97
N LEU A 21 -12.66 6.89 18.74
CA LEU A 21 -11.70 7.21 17.67
C LEU A 21 -10.88 8.49 17.95
N GLY A 22 -11.41 9.40 18.77
CA GLY A 22 -10.68 10.58 19.23
C GLY A 22 -9.60 10.29 20.27
N GLN A 23 -9.54 9.07 20.83
CA GLN A 23 -8.48 8.68 21.76
C GLN A 23 -7.19 8.38 21.02
N THR A 24 -6.12 9.07 21.38
CA THR A 24 -4.80 8.89 20.75
C THR A 24 -4.08 7.63 21.23
N SER A 25 -4.64 6.94 22.22
CA SER A 25 -4.16 5.70 22.82
C SER A 25 -4.86 4.43 22.31
N THR A 26 -5.93 4.54 21.51
CA THR A 26 -6.57 3.37 20.89
C THR A 26 -5.67 2.86 19.78
N SER A 27 -4.75 1.99 20.18
CA SER A 27 -3.69 1.49 19.33
C SER A 27 -4.23 0.49 18.29
N ASN A 28 -4.35 0.95 17.04
CA ASN A 28 -4.39 0.06 15.88
C ASN A 28 -3.06 -0.68 15.65
N THR A 29 -2.03 -0.45 16.47
CA THR A 29 -0.69 -1.04 16.31
C THR A 29 -0.73 -2.56 16.35
N ILE A 30 -1.58 -3.17 17.19
CA ILE A 30 -1.73 -4.63 17.23
C ILE A 30 -2.32 -5.14 15.92
N PHE A 31 -3.34 -4.46 15.38
CA PHE A 31 -3.93 -4.84 14.10
C PHE A 31 -2.90 -4.67 12.98
N ASN A 32 -2.23 -3.53 12.89
CA ASN A 32 -1.24 -3.24 11.86
C ASN A 32 -0.06 -4.21 11.90
N ALA A 33 0.47 -4.52 13.09
CA ALA A 33 1.55 -5.49 13.24
C ALA A 33 1.12 -6.89 12.81
N ASN A 34 -0.10 -7.32 13.16
CA ASN A 34 -0.64 -8.61 12.71
C ASN A 34 -0.91 -8.61 11.21
N PHE A 35 -1.45 -7.54 10.66
CA PHE A 35 -1.72 -7.41 9.23
C PHE A 35 -0.42 -7.47 8.43
N LEU A 36 0.58 -6.65 8.77
CA LEU A 36 1.89 -6.66 8.10
C LEU A 36 2.59 -8.02 8.20
N ARG A 37 2.54 -8.66 9.37
CA ARG A 37 3.18 -9.97 9.60
C ARG A 37 2.46 -11.12 8.88
N GLN A 38 1.15 -11.22 9.08
CA GLN A 38 0.38 -12.38 8.63
C GLN A 38 -0.09 -12.23 7.18
N ALA A 39 -0.67 -11.07 6.85
CA ALA A 39 -1.20 -10.80 5.51
C ALA A 39 -0.09 -10.33 4.57
N CYS A 40 0.66 -9.29 4.89
CA CYS A 40 1.66 -8.73 3.97
C CYS A 40 3.00 -9.49 3.97
N GLY A 41 3.19 -10.47 4.86
CA GLY A 41 4.40 -11.31 4.87
C GLY A 41 5.69 -10.60 5.28
N MET A 42 5.59 -9.46 5.97
CA MET A 42 6.72 -8.75 6.56
C MET A 42 7.40 -9.62 7.63
N SER A 43 8.73 -9.58 7.68
CA SER A 43 9.52 -10.36 8.64
C SER A 43 9.24 -9.95 10.09
N ASP A 44 9.43 -10.87 11.04
CA ASP A 44 9.30 -10.54 12.46
C ASP A 44 10.25 -9.39 12.85
N LYS A 45 11.48 -9.40 12.34
CA LYS A 45 12.44 -8.29 12.52
C LYS A 45 11.87 -6.96 12.03
N GLY A 46 11.32 -6.92 10.80
CA GLY A 46 10.77 -5.70 10.23
C GLY A 46 9.57 -5.16 11.01
N VAL A 47 8.67 -6.06 11.45
CA VAL A 47 7.51 -5.70 12.27
C VAL A 47 7.93 -5.20 13.64
N ASP A 48 8.90 -5.86 14.29
CA ASP A 48 9.37 -5.50 15.62
C ASP A 48 10.09 -4.14 15.60
N ARG A 49 10.87 -3.85 14.55
CA ARG A 49 11.45 -2.52 14.32
C ARG A 49 10.36 -1.45 14.20
N LEU A 50 9.36 -1.65 13.33
CA LEU A 50 8.29 -0.67 13.12
C LEU A 50 7.50 -0.33 14.40
N GLY A 51 7.41 -1.28 15.33
CA GLY A 51 6.74 -1.14 16.63
C GLY A 51 7.64 -0.68 17.79
N SER A 52 8.94 -0.50 17.58
CA SER A 52 9.91 -0.20 18.64
C SER A 52 9.98 1.30 18.93
N GLU A 53 9.89 1.68 20.21
CA GLU A 53 10.14 3.06 20.66
C GLU A 53 11.64 3.44 20.66
N LEU A 54 12.53 2.47 20.41
CA LEU A 54 13.98 2.68 20.35
C LEU A 54 14.47 3.05 18.94
N GLU A 55 13.63 2.95 17.93
CA GLU A 55 14.01 3.34 16.56
C GLU A 55 14.00 4.87 16.41
N GLU A 56 14.85 5.35 15.52
CA GLU A 56 14.98 6.77 15.22
C GLU A 56 14.19 7.13 13.96
N THR A 57 13.73 8.37 13.88
CA THR A 57 13.13 8.94 12.66
C THR A 57 14.15 9.76 11.91
N PRO A 58 13.93 10.08 10.62
CA PRO A 58 14.82 10.96 9.89
C PRO A 58 14.92 12.31 10.60
N GLU A 59 16.11 12.94 10.56
CA GLU A 59 16.39 14.19 11.30
C GLU A 59 15.42 15.33 10.95
N TYR A 60 14.94 15.36 9.71
CA TYR A 60 14.00 16.36 9.22
C TYR A 60 12.56 16.15 9.76
N PHE A 61 12.26 15.00 10.36
CA PHE A 61 10.95 14.70 10.92
C PHE A 61 10.89 15.03 12.41
N GLN A 62 10.09 16.02 12.76
CA GLN A 62 9.75 16.31 14.16
C GLN A 62 8.50 15.54 14.56
N ARG A 63 8.67 14.50 15.39
CA ARG A 63 7.56 13.75 15.98
C ARG A 63 6.72 14.69 16.85
N LYS A 64 5.47 14.90 16.46
CA LYS A 64 4.49 15.58 17.30
C LYS A 64 3.85 14.55 18.23
N ASN A 65 3.73 14.88 19.51
CA ASN A 65 3.23 13.97 20.56
C ASN A 65 1.70 13.71 20.52
N TYR A 66 1.03 13.91 19.38
CA TYR A 66 -0.43 13.71 19.28
C TYR A 66 -0.83 12.26 18.99
N LEU A 67 0.10 11.39 18.58
CA LEU A 67 -0.13 9.96 18.38
C LEU A 67 0.77 9.17 19.31
N ALA A 68 0.19 8.33 20.17
CA ALA A 68 0.91 7.36 20.98
C ALA A 68 1.31 6.15 20.11
N ALA A 69 2.21 6.38 19.16
CA ALA A 69 2.69 5.37 18.23
C ALA A 69 4.20 5.43 18.05
N ALA A 70 4.85 4.28 17.90
CA ALA A 70 6.30 4.15 17.73
C ALA A 70 6.87 5.14 16.69
N PRO A 71 8.11 5.63 16.87
CA PRO A 71 8.70 6.67 16.03
C PRO A 71 8.56 6.42 14.52
N LEU A 72 8.94 5.22 14.06
CA LEU A 72 8.84 4.86 12.64
C LEU A 72 7.40 4.78 12.13
N TYR A 73 6.47 4.29 12.95
CA TYR A 73 5.06 4.29 12.60
C TYR A 73 4.51 5.72 12.48
N ALA A 74 4.87 6.61 13.42
CA ALA A 74 4.46 8.00 13.40
C ALA A 74 5.00 8.74 12.17
N TRP A 75 6.27 8.53 11.81
CA TRP A 75 6.85 9.09 10.58
C TRP A 75 6.15 8.54 9.33
N SER A 76 6.04 7.21 9.21
CA SER A 76 5.36 6.53 8.11
C SER A 76 3.93 7.05 7.91
N SER A 77 3.16 7.16 8.99
CA SER A 77 1.80 7.71 9.00
C SER A 77 1.77 9.18 8.57
N SER A 78 2.74 10.00 8.99
CA SER A 78 2.81 11.40 8.59
C SER A 78 3.05 11.57 7.08
N VAL A 79 3.88 10.71 6.49
CA VAL A 79 4.19 10.72 5.05
C VAL A 79 2.96 10.28 4.26
N ILE A 80 2.28 9.22 4.72
CA ILE A 80 0.99 8.77 4.16
C ILE A 80 -0.05 9.88 4.21
N HIS A 81 -0.22 10.55 5.35
CA HIS A 81 -1.19 11.64 5.49
C HIS A 81 -0.85 12.81 4.56
N ARG A 82 0.44 13.16 4.41
CA ARG A 82 0.88 14.21 3.49
C ARG A 82 0.53 13.87 2.03
N TYR A 83 0.63 12.60 1.66
CA TYR A 83 0.31 12.11 0.33
C TYR A 83 -1.20 12.03 0.08
N LEU A 84 -1.96 11.50 1.04
CA LEU A 84 -3.40 11.24 0.92
C LEU A 84 -4.30 12.42 1.36
N ALA A 85 -3.72 13.57 1.71
CA ALA A 85 -4.48 14.76 2.08
C ALA A 85 -4.08 16.00 1.28
N GLY A 86 -4.96 17.00 1.28
CA GLY A 86 -4.70 18.32 0.69
C GLY A 86 -4.25 18.25 -0.76
N ARG A 87 -3.10 18.87 -1.07
CA ARG A 87 -2.55 18.93 -2.44
C ARG A 87 -2.18 17.55 -2.97
N GLY A 88 -1.63 16.65 -2.14
CA GLY A 88 -1.24 15.30 -2.56
C GLY A 88 -2.44 14.49 -3.05
N ALA A 89 -3.52 14.49 -2.27
CA ALA A 89 -4.78 13.83 -2.63
C ALA A 89 -5.36 14.36 -3.95
N HIS A 90 -5.35 15.69 -4.11
CA HIS A 90 -5.87 16.33 -5.32
C HIS A 90 -5.11 15.87 -6.58
N LYS A 91 -3.77 15.80 -6.50
CA LYS A 91 -2.92 15.36 -7.61
C LYS A 91 -3.09 13.88 -7.92
N LEU A 92 -3.13 13.03 -6.89
CA LEU A 92 -3.46 11.62 -7.05
C LEU A 92 -4.81 11.46 -7.77
N SER A 93 -5.83 12.22 -7.37
CA SER A 93 -7.14 12.20 -8.02
C SER A 93 -7.09 12.62 -9.49
N GLN A 94 -6.33 13.65 -9.85
CA GLN A 94 -6.19 14.11 -11.26
C GLN A 94 -5.51 13.05 -12.13
N ARG A 95 -4.45 12.42 -11.62
CA ARG A 95 -3.77 11.32 -12.31
C ARG A 95 -4.67 10.10 -12.46
N PHE A 96 -5.40 9.75 -11.40
CA PHE A 96 -6.35 8.64 -11.42
C PHE A 96 -7.44 8.88 -12.47
N GLU A 97 -8.05 10.08 -12.49
CA GLU A 97 -9.08 10.44 -13.47
C GLU A 97 -8.55 10.32 -14.91
N THR A 98 -7.34 10.84 -15.16
CA THR A 98 -6.69 10.77 -16.48
C THR A 98 -6.46 9.33 -16.90
N ASN A 99 -5.81 8.54 -16.03
CA ASN A 99 -5.53 7.13 -16.30
C ASN A 99 -6.81 6.30 -16.51
N LEU A 100 -7.85 6.55 -15.70
CA LEU A 100 -9.12 5.85 -15.82
C LEU A 100 -9.83 6.21 -17.12
N ARG A 101 -9.86 7.49 -17.48
CA ARG A 101 -10.44 7.98 -18.73
C ARG A 101 -9.78 7.33 -19.94
N ASP A 102 -8.47 7.24 -19.96
CA ASP A 102 -7.73 6.62 -21.05
C ASP A 102 -8.00 5.11 -21.14
N ARG A 103 -8.06 4.42 -20.00
CA ARG A 103 -8.40 3.00 -19.96
C ARG A 103 -9.85 2.72 -20.40
N ILE A 104 -10.80 3.58 -20.04
CA ILE A 104 -12.19 3.51 -20.52
C ILE A 104 -12.25 3.69 -22.04
N ARG A 105 -11.49 4.66 -22.59
CA ARG A 105 -11.41 4.86 -24.05
C ARG A 105 -10.83 3.63 -24.75
N THR A 106 -9.71 3.08 -24.26
CA THR A 106 -9.13 1.86 -24.82
C THR A 106 -10.11 0.68 -24.76
N TYR A 107 -10.86 0.54 -23.67
CA TYR A 107 -11.88 -0.50 -23.55
C TYR A 107 -13.01 -0.30 -24.58
N HIS A 108 -13.48 0.94 -24.74
CA HIS A 108 -14.49 1.30 -25.74
C HIS A 108 -14.00 1.03 -27.18
N ASP A 109 -12.79 1.46 -27.52
CA ASP A 109 -12.22 1.29 -28.87
C ASP A 109 -11.95 -0.17 -29.22
N SER A 110 -11.83 -1.04 -28.22
CA SER A 110 -11.71 -2.50 -28.40
C SER A 110 -13.06 -3.19 -28.63
N SER A 111 -14.19 -2.48 -28.43
CA SER A 111 -15.53 -2.97 -28.73
C SER A 111 -15.82 -2.85 -30.23
N VAL A 112 -16.32 -3.93 -30.84
CA VAL A 112 -16.74 -3.94 -32.26
C VAL A 112 -18.08 -3.20 -32.48
N SER A 113 -18.80 -2.85 -31.40
CA SER A 113 -20.11 -2.20 -31.47
C SER A 113 -20.12 -0.84 -30.77
N ASP A 114 -20.94 0.09 -31.30
CA ASP A 114 -21.18 1.44 -30.74
C ASP A 114 -21.82 1.42 -29.34
N SER A 115 -22.24 0.26 -28.84
CA SER A 115 -22.75 0.07 -27.48
C SER A 115 -21.78 -0.77 -26.66
N VAL A 116 -21.18 -0.17 -25.63
CA VAL A 116 -20.34 -0.90 -24.67
C VAL A 116 -21.23 -1.48 -23.58
N VAL A 117 -21.51 -2.77 -23.68
CA VAL A 117 -22.13 -3.52 -22.58
C VAL A 117 -21.02 -4.09 -21.71
N LEU A 118 -20.89 -3.58 -20.49
CA LEU A 118 -20.03 -4.18 -19.47
C LEU A 118 -20.65 -5.51 -19.03
N SER A 119 -20.09 -6.62 -19.52
CA SER A 119 -20.58 -7.97 -19.20
C SER A 119 -20.35 -8.34 -17.74
N ASP A 120 -19.24 -7.88 -17.16
CA ASP A 120 -18.88 -8.08 -15.76
C ASP A 120 -18.22 -6.80 -15.20
N PHE A 121 -18.92 -6.13 -14.30
CA PHE A 121 -18.41 -4.92 -13.64
C PHE A 121 -17.25 -5.22 -12.69
N HIS A 122 -17.25 -6.39 -12.05
CA HIS A 122 -16.17 -6.80 -11.16
C HIS A 122 -14.88 -7.00 -11.95
N ASP A 123 -14.92 -7.67 -13.11
CA ASP A 123 -13.74 -7.82 -13.97
C ASP A 123 -13.23 -6.48 -14.50
N PHE A 124 -14.15 -5.58 -14.87
CA PHE A 124 -13.79 -4.23 -15.27
C PHE A 124 -13.11 -3.46 -14.12
N PHE A 125 -13.65 -3.55 -12.91
CA PHE A 125 -13.11 -2.88 -11.73
C PHE A 125 -11.71 -3.41 -11.35
N THR A 126 -11.58 -4.74 -11.29
CA THR A 126 -10.33 -5.40 -10.92
C THR A 126 -9.23 -5.20 -11.95
N SER A 127 -9.57 -5.13 -13.24
CA SER A 127 -8.59 -5.03 -14.33
C SER A 127 -8.27 -3.61 -14.77
N TYR A 128 -9.27 -2.71 -14.82
CA TYR A 128 -9.10 -1.36 -15.40
C TYR A 128 -9.06 -0.28 -14.33
N VAL A 129 -10.00 -0.30 -13.38
CA VAL A 129 -10.06 0.72 -12.32
C VAL A 129 -8.87 0.58 -11.37
N THR A 130 -8.59 -0.64 -10.92
CA THR A 130 -7.42 -0.94 -10.07
C THR A 130 -6.12 -0.55 -10.78
N ALA A 131 -5.99 -0.87 -12.06
CA ALA A 131 -4.79 -0.53 -12.82
C ALA A 131 -4.62 0.99 -13.03
N ALA A 132 -5.72 1.74 -13.21
CA ALA A 132 -5.68 3.20 -13.26
C ALA A 132 -5.17 3.81 -11.95
N LEU A 133 -5.64 3.26 -10.82
CA LEU A 133 -5.24 3.69 -9.49
C LEU A 133 -3.77 3.36 -9.22
N LEU A 134 -3.34 2.14 -9.49
CA LEU A 134 -1.93 1.74 -9.34
C LEU A 134 -1.00 2.62 -10.20
N ASP A 135 -1.34 2.85 -11.46
CA ASP A 135 -0.56 3.75 -12.33
C ASP A 135 -0.51 5.20 -11.81
N SER A 136 -1.57 5.65 -11.15
CA SER A 136 -1.62 7.02 -10.59
C SER A 136 -0.75 7.19 -9.34
N MET A 137 -0.43 6.08 -8.67
CA MET A 137 0.36 6.04 -7.45
C MET A 137 1.83 5.68 -7.72
N CYS A 138 2.04 4.59 -8.45
CA CYS A 138 3.33 3.94 -8.68
C CYS A 138 3.94 4.27 -10.05
N GLY A 139 3.24 5.07 -10.87
CA GLY A 139 3.59 5.25 -12.27
C GLY A 139 3.35 3.97 -13.07
N LYS A 140 3.80 3.94 -14.31
CA LYS A 140 3.57 2.78 -15.21
C LYS A 140 4.47 1.58 -14.88
N GLY A 141 5.51 1.77 -14.06
CA GLY A 141 6.56 0.77 -13.81
C GLY A 141 6.07 -0.53 -13.19
N LEU A 142 5.17 -0.46 -12.20
CA LEU A 142 4.66 -1.63 -11.48
C LEU A 142 3.96 -2.62 -12.42
N LEU A 143 3.00 -2.12 -13.21
CA LEU A 143 2.20 -2.96 -14.10
C LEU A 143 2.94 -3.33 -15.38
N ALA A 144 3.81 -2.46 -15.90
CA ALA A 144 4.63 -2.78 -17.08
C ALA A 144 5.55 -3.98 -16.84
N LYS A 145 6.03 -4.16 -15.61
CA LYS A 145 6.89 -5.29 -15.22
C LYS A 145 6.13 -6.49 -14.71
N ASN A 146 4.95 -6.26 -14.14
CA ASN A 146 4.15 -7.29 -13.53
C ASN A 146 2.73 -7.26 -14.12
N PRO A 147 2.52 -7.72 -15.37
CA PRO A 147 1.22 -7.60 -16.04
C PRO A 147 0.09 -8.37 -15.34
N THR A 148 0.42 -9.40 -14.56
CA THR A 148 -0.55 -10.21 -13.79
C THR A 148 -0.85 -9.62 -12.40
N PHE A 149 -0.22 -8.49 -12.04
CA PHE A 149 -0.27 -7.95 -10.69
C PHE A 149 -1.69 -7.71 -10.18
N THR A 150 -2.57 -7.11 -10.99
CA THR A 150 -3.95 -6.82 -10.56
C THR A 150 -4.72 -8.09 -10.21
N GLN A 151 -4.59 -9.15 -10.99
CA GLN A 151 -5.24 -10.44 -10.73
C GLN A 151 -4.70 -11.08 -9.44
N ALA A 152 -3.37 -11.10 -9.28
CA ALA A 152 -2.74 -11.63 -8.07
C ALA A 152 -3.09 -10.79 -6.83
N PHE A 153 -3.18 -9.48 -6.98
CA PHE A 153 -3.58 -8.54 -5.93
C PHE A 153 -5.01 -8.77 -5.46
N TRP A 154 -5.98 -8.93 -6.36
CA TRP A 154 -7.34 -9.27 -5.96
C TRP A 154 -7.44 -10.66 -5.33
N THR A 155 -6.70 -11.65 -5.85
CA THR A 155 -6.61 -12.97 -5.18
C THR A 155 -6.04 -12.85 -3.77
N PHE A 156 -5.04 -11.98 -3.56
CA PHE A 156 -4.48 -11.66 -2.25
C PHE A 156 -5.52 -10.99 -1.34
N CYS A 157 -6.24 -9.98 -1.84
CA CYS A 157 -7.29 -9.27 -1.09
C CYS A 157 -8.40 -10.22 -0.62
N ASP A 158 -8.92 -11.06 -1.52
CA ASP A 158 -9.95 -12.06 -1.22
C ASP A 158 -9.46 -13.11 -0.21
N SER A 159 -8.15 -13.32 -0.15
CA SER A 159 -7.50 -14.26 0.76
C SER A 159 -7.19 -13.68 2.13
N LEU A 160 -7.51 -12.43 2.43
CA LEU A 160 -7.22 -11.83 3.74
C LEU A 160 -7.71 -12.68 4.93
N PRO A 161 -8.94 -13.25 4.94
CA PRO A 161 -9.38 -14.11 6.03
C PRO A 161 -8.50 -15.35 6.24
N ILE A 162 -7.89 -15.89 5.18
CA ILE A 162 -6.99 -17.05 5.24
C ILE A 162 -5.73 -16.68 6.02
N PHE A 163 -5.13 -15.52 5.71
CA PHE A 163 -3.92 -15.05 6.39
C PHE A 163 -4.18 -14.71 7.85
N MET A 164 -5.28 -14.01 8.14
CA MET A 164 -5.62 -13.60 9.50
C MET A 164 -5.99 -14.79 10.39
N LYS A 165 -6.56 -15.87 9.82
CA LYS A 165 -6.78 -17.14 10.51
C LYS A 165 -5.51 -18.00 10.65
N ARG A 166 -4.41 -17.61 10.00
CA ARG A 166 -3.14 -18.35 9.94
C ARG A 166 -3.34 -19.78 9.39
N THR A 167 -4.21 -19.93 8.39
CA THR A 167 -4.45 -21.20 7.73
C THR A 167 -3.14 -21.72 7.11
N PRO A 168 -2.75 -22.99 7.31
CA PRO A 168 -1.49 -23.50 6.76
C PRO A 168 -1.37 -23.36 5.23
N ARG A 169 -0.14 -23.28 4.71
CA ARG A 169 0.12 -23.06 3.28
C ARG A 169 -0.40 -24.16 2.36
N ILE A 170 -0.40 -25.41 2.82
CA ILE A 170 -0.80 -26.58 2.02
C ILE A 170 -2.27 -26.48 1.55
N PRO A 171 -3.26 -26.34 2.46
CA PRO A 171 -4.66 -26.20 2.05
C PRO A 171 -5.00 -24.84 1.42
N ALA A 172 -4.11 -23.85 1.50
CA ALA A 172 -4.34 -22.49 1.03
C ALA A 172 -3.29 -22.05 -0.01
N SER A 173 -2.82 -22.96 -0.85
CA SER A 173 -1.68 -22.74 -1.75
C SER A 173 -1.88 -21.54 -2.69
N GLN A 174 -3.10 -21.34 -3.21
CA GLN A 174 -3.43 -20.20 -4.08
C GLN A 174 -3.28 -18.86 -3.36
N ALA A 175 -3.80 -18.75 -2.14
CA ALA A 175 -3.68 -17.54 -1.32
C ALA A 175 -2.21 -17.15 -1.11
N TYR A 176 -1.41 -18.12 -0.68
CA TYR A 176 0.00 -17.88 -0.41
C TYR A 176 0.81 -17.60 -1.68
N LYS A 177 0.48 -18.25 -2.81
CA LYS A 177 1.11 -17.94 -4.10
C LYS A 177 0.80 -16.50 -4.51
N ALA A 178 -0.46 -16.08 -4.44
CA ALA A 178 -0.88 -14.72 -4.77
C ALA A 178 -0.17 -13.69 -3.90
N ARG A 179 -0.11 -13.91 -2.57
CA ARG A 179 0.65 -13.06 -1.65
C ARG A 179 2.13 -12.94 -2.04
N ASP A 180 2.79 -14.09 -2.26
CA ASP A 180 4.21 -14.09 -2.55
C ASP A 180 4.50 -13.43 -3.93
N GLU A 181 3.59 -13.58 -4.90
CA GLU A 181 3.64 -12.91 -6.21
C GLU A 181 3.52 -11.39 -6.09
N VAL A 182 2.55 -10.86 -5.34
CA VAL A 182 2.38 -9.40 -5.23
C VAL A 182 3.51 -8.74 -4.44
N ILE A 183 4.03 -9.39 -3.39
CA ILE A 183 5.20 -8.89 -2.65
C ILE A 183 6.42 -8.84 -3.59
N ALA A 184 6.65 -9.91 -4.35
CA ALA A 184 7.76 -9.97 -5.30
C ALA A 184 7.61 -8.89 -6.38
N ALA A 185 6.40 -8.68 -6.91
CA ALA A 185 6.14 -7.65 -7.92
C ALA A 185 6.42 -6.23 -7.41
N VAL A 186 5.97 -5.90 -6.20
CA VAL A 186 6.26 -4.62 -5.56
C VAL A 186 7.77 -4.46 -5.35
N GLN A 187 8.44 -5.48 -4.81
CA GLN A 187 9.89 -5.46 -4.61
C GLN A 187 10.65 -5.26 -5.93
N THR A 188 10.30 -6.00 -6.99
CA THR A 188 10.90 -5.88 -8.33
C THR A 188 10.71 -4.48 -8.91
N TRP A 189 9.52 -3.89 -8.75
CA TRP A 189 9.28 -2.52 -9.18
C TRP A 189 10.15 -1.52 -8.41
N GLN A 190 10.18 -1.60 -7.08
CA GLN A 190 10.95 -0.69 -6.23
C GLN A 190 12.45 -0.77 -6.51
N THR A 191 13.01 -1.99 -6.62
CA THR A 191 14.41 -2.19 -6.98
C THR A 191 14.72 -1.58 -8.35
N TRP A 192 13.92 -1.87 -9.37
CA TRP A 192 14.13 -1.26 -10.68
C TRP A 192 14.01 0.27 -10.64
N ALA A 193 13.01 0.80 -9.95
CA ALA A 193 12.80 2.24 -9.87
C ALA A 193 13.98 2.91 -9.18
N SER A 194 14.54 2.26 -8.15
CA SER A 194 15.77 2.71 -7.49
C SER A 194 16.98 2.66 -8.41
N ASP A 195 17.16 1.58 -9.17
CA ASP A 195 18.32 1.39 -10.05
C ASP A 195 18.36 2.38 -11.23
N ASN A 196 17.20 2.93 -11.60
CA ASN A 196 17.05 3.84 -12.74
C ASN A 196 16.88 5.30 -12.31
N PHE A 197 16.61 5.55 -11.02
CA PHE A 197 16.49 6.89 -10.50
C PHE A 197 17.88 7.45 -10.15
N ASP A 198 18.16 8.61 -10.72
CA ASP A 198 19.33 9.44 -10.41
C ASP A 198 18.84 10.85 -10.05
N ALA A 199 19.19 11.31 -8.85
CA ALA A 199 18.75 12.61 -8.33
C ALA A 199 19.25 13.81 -9.15
N ASP A 200 20.37 13.66 -9.85
CA ASP A 200 20.99 14.75 -10.62
C ASP A 200 20.45 14.84 -12.05
N THR A 201 19.93 13.72 -12.59
CA THR A 201 19.58 13.62 -14.02
C THR A 201 18.14 13.24 -14.30
N THR A 202 17.42 12.65 -13.33
CA THR A 202 16.03 12.25 -13.52
C THR A 202 15.13 13.47 -13.56
N PRO A 203 14.33 13.65 -14.63
CA PRO A 203 13.39 14.76 -14.69
C PRO A 203 12.30 14.55 -13.62
N LEU A 204 12.11 15.58 -12.80
CA LEU A 204 11.03 15.69 -11.83
C LEU A 204 9.99 16.68 -12.35
N ASP A 205 8.71 16.40 -12.13
CA ASP A 205 7.67 17.40 -12.33
C ASP A 205 7.63 18.42 -11.16
N ASP A 206 6.75 19.42 -11.27
CA ASP A 206 6.58 20.46 -10.25
C ASP A 206 6.23 19.92 -8.86
N ASP A 207 5.67 18.71 -8.77
CA ASP A 207 5.29 18.05 -7.54
C ASP A 207 6.40 17.10 -7.03
N GLY A 208 7.47 16.90 -7.80
CA GLY A 208 8.62 16.05 -7.49
C GLY A 208 8.44 14.60 -7.92
N ASP A 209 7.39 14.30 -8.68
CA ASP A 209 7.06 12.99 -9.20
C ASP A 209 7.95 12.67 -10.41
N ASP A 210 8.20 11.38 -10.66
CA ASP A 210 9.18 10.92 -11.65
C ASP A 210 8.67 9.71 -12.46
N PRO A 211 9.26 9.43 -13.64
CA PRO A 211 8.80 8.36 -14.53
C PRO A 211 8.92 6.93 -13.95
N PHE A 212 9.78 6.70 -12.97
CA PHE A 212 10.12 5.38 -12.44
C PHE A 212 9.30 5.02 -11.19
N TRP A 213 9.23 5.93 -10.23
CA TRP A 213 8.46 5.75 -8.99
C TRP A 213 7.00 6.17 -9.11
N GLY A 214 6.66 6.93 -10.17
CA GLY A 214 5.37 7.59 -10.26
C GLY A 214 5.32 8.74 -9.27
N SER A 215 4.92 8.48 -8.03
CA SER A 215 4.90 9.51 -7.00
C SER A 215 6.17 9.54 -6.15
N LYS A 216 6.61 10.74 -5.78
CA LYS A 216 7.73 10.94 -4.84
C LYS A 216 7.49 10.27 -3.49
N PHE A 217 6.23 9.98 -3.14
CA PHE A 217 5.84 9.31 -1.92
C PHE A 217 6.53 7.95 -1.76
N PHE A 218 6.49 7.10 -2.80
CA PHE A 218 7.14 5.78 -2.75
C PHE A 218 8.66 5.91 -2.74
N ARG A 219 9.20 6.89 -3.48
CA ARG A 219 10.64 7.18 -3.52
C ARG A 219 11.18 7.62 -2.15
N GLU A 220 10.53 8.60 -1.51
CA GLU A 220 10.87 9.09 -0.16
C GLU A 220 10.87 7.94 0.84
N ARG A 221 9.81 7.11 0.82
CA ARG A 221 9.68 5.99 1.75
C ARG A 221 10.72 4.91 1.52
N PHE A 222 10.95 4.52 0.27
CA PHE A 222 11.95 3.50 -0.05
C PHE A 222 13.36 3.98 0.32
N SER A 223 13.73 5.20 -0.08
CA SER A 223 15.04 5.78 0.24
C SER A 223 15.28 5.78 1.75
N THR A 224 14.31 6.29 2.52
CA THR A 224 14.48 6.40 3.96
C THR A 224 14.47 5.04 4.66
N PHE A 225 13.49 4.16 4.42
CA PHE A 225 13.45 2.88 5.11
C PHE A 225 14.61 1.97 4.70
N VAL A 226 14.93 1.88 3.42
CA VAL A 226 15.93 0.92 2.91
C VAL A 226 17.35 1.49 3.03
N PHE A 227 17.60 2.69 2.52
CA PHE A 227 18.97 3.23 2.46
C PHE A 227 19.40 3.93 3.76
N GLU A 228 18.53 4.73 4.37
CA GLU A 228 18.90 5.45 5.60
C GLU A 228 18.76 4.55 6.84
N MET A 229 17.68 3.76 6.93
CA MET A 229 17.36 2.96 8.13
C MET A 229 17.74 1.48 8.02
N GLY A 230 18.22 1.02 6.86
CA GLY A 230 18.68 -0.36 6.67
C GLY A 230 17.59 -1.42 6.82
N PHE A 231 16.34 -1.13 6.46
CA PHE A 231 15.31 -2.17 6.31
C PHE A 231 15.62 -3.07 5.12
N ASP A 232 15.18 -4.32 5.21
CA ASP A 232 15.20 -5.22 4.07
C ASP A 232 14.22 -4.71 2.98
N ALA A 233 14.63 -4.72 1.71
CA ALA A 233 13.79 -4.26 0.61
C ALA A 233 12.49 -5.07 0.48
N ARG A 234 12.48 -6.35 0.88
CA ARG A 234 11.28 -7.18 0.92
C ARG A 234 10.33 -6.75 2.04
N ASP A 235 10.87 -6.34 3.19
CA ASP A 235 10.04 -5.79 4.28
C ASP A 235 9.43 -4.45 3.86
N MET A 236 10.18 -3.63 3.11
CA MET A 236 9.66 -2.40 2.49
C MET A 236 8.53 -2.70 1.49
N ALA A 237 8.71 -3.69 0.62
CA ALA A 237 7.67 -4.13 -0.32
C ALA A 237 6.42 -4.66 0.40
N SER A 238 6.60 -5.36 1.53
CA SER A 238 5.49 -5.83 2.37
C SER A 238 4.72 -4.66 2.99
N MET A 239 5.42 -3.61 3.44
CA MET A 239 4.80 -2.39 3.96
C MET A 239 4.02 -1.64 2.87
N GLU A 240 4.59 -1.51 1.67
CA GLU A 240 3.89 -0.88 0.55
C GLU A 240 2.71 -1.70 0.06
N LEU A 241 2.78 -3.03 0.06
CA LEU A 241 1.61 -3.87 -0.22
C LEU A 241 0.47 -3.58 0.77
N GLY A 242 0.80 -3.38 2.05
CA GLY A 242 -0.18 -2.96 3.06
C GLY A 242 -0.82 -1.62 2.73
N PHE A 243 -0.02 -0.64 2.28
CA PHE A 243 -0.54 0.65 1.81
C PHE A 243 -1.45 0.51 0.58
N LEU A 244 -1.06 -0.32 -0.41
CA LEU A 244 -1.85 -0.55 -1.62
C LEU A 244 -3.17 -1.27 -1.33
N PHE A 245 -3.20 -2.12 -0.30
CA PHE A 245 -4.42 -2.81 0.16
C PHE A 245 -5.45 -1.84 0.73
N GLY A 246 -5.02 -0.86 1.54
CA GLY A 246 -5.89 0.13 2.20
C GLY A 246 -5.64 0.25 3.70
#